data_AF-A0A1C6DP31-F1
#
_entry.id   AF-A0A1C6DP31-F1
#
_cell.length_a   1.000
_cell.length_b   1.000
_cell.length_c   1.000
_cell.angle_alpha   90.00
_cell.angle_beta   90.00
_cell.angle_gamma   90.00
#
_symmetry.space_group_name_H-M   'P 1'
#
loop_
_entity.id
_entity.type
_entity.pdbx_description
1 polymer ?
#
loop_
_entity_poly.entity_id
_entity_poly.type
_entity_poly.pdbx_seq_one_letter_code
_entity_poly.pdbx_strand_id
1 'polypeptide(L)'
;MQTSASEPVQGNGKSTGYKAPVQGHFYQVVGQDGKNMIFATAQKKDVLAIATDSDFAMLTGKMEDIEALRKQGVRRIIFATKRATSTFLLSELLEKRAYGEIWSLIHDGENVAFTAVEKKMDISSILTRLQTK
;
A
#
# COMPACT_ATOMS: atom_id res chain seq x y z
N MET A 1 9.11 -28.17 -26.57
CA MET A 1 9.51 -26.82 -26.12
C MET A 1 8.86 -25.81 -27.06
N GLN A 2 7.80 -25.12 -26.63
CA GLN A 2 7.33 -23.90 -27.30
C GLN A 2 6.58 -23.05 -26.28
N THR A 3 7.12 -21.87 -26.00
CA THR A 3 6.61 -20.84 -25.10
C THR A 3 5.43 -20.12 -25.77
N SER A 4 4.31 -19.99 -25.07
CA SER A 4 3.22 -19.10 -25.45
C SER A 4 3.19 -17.94 -24.45
N ALA A 5 3.64 -16.77 -24.91
CA ALA A 5 3.54 -15.52 -24.16
C ALA A 5 2.08 -15.05 -24.23
N SER A 6 1.41 -14.99 -23.08
CA SER A 6 0.10 -14.36 -22.95
C SER A 6 0.31 -12.91 -22.56
N GLU A 7 0.07 -11.99 -23.49
CA GLU A 7 -0.11 -10.57 -23.20
C GLU A 7 -1.40 -10.38 -22.39
N PRO A 8 -1.42 -9.59 -21.30
CA PRO A 8 -2.67 -9.15 -20.72
C PRO A 8 -3.24 -8.00 -21.57
N VAL A 9 -4.33 -8.31 -22.27
CA VAL A 9 -5.15 -7.34 -23.02
C VAL A 9 -5.73 -6.31 -22.03
N GLN A 10 -5.17 -5.10 -22.01
CA GLN A 10 -5.80 -3.96 -21.32
C GLN A 10 -7.01 -3.50 -22.13
N GLY A 11 -8.20 -3.86 -21.64
CA GLY A 11 -9.48 -3.49 -22.19
C GLY A 11 -9.67 -1.97 -22.30
N ASN A 12 -10.22 -1.57 -23.45
CA ASN A 12 -10.58 -0.21 -23.82
C ASN A 12 -11.77 0.29 -22.99
N GLY A 13 -11.61 1.38 -22.24
CA GLY A 13 -12.71 2.00 -21.50
C GLY A 13 -12.27 3.23 -20.71
N LYS A 14 -12.44 4.42 -21.32
CA LYS A 14 -12.43 5.76 -20.70
C LYS A 14 -11.20 6.02 -19.80
N SER A 15 -10.26 6.85 -20.27
CA SER A 15 -9.20 7.40 -19.41
C SER A 15 -9.84 8.17 -18.25
N THR A 16 -10.12 7.45 -17.17
CA THR A 16 -10.21 8.03 -15.84
C THR A 16 -8.85 8.72 -15.66
N GLY A 17 -8.79 9.96 -15.20
CA GLY A 17 -7.55 10.76 -15.14
C GLY A 17 -6.47 10.26 -14.17
N TYR A 18 -6.40 8.94 -13.98
CA TYR A 18 -5.45 8.18 -13.18
C TYR A 18 -4.39 7.64 -14.13
N LYS A 19 -3.12 7.86 -13.81
CA LYS A 19 -2.03 7.18 -14.53
C LYS A 19 -2.04 5.71 -14.13
N ALA A 20 -1.56 4.83 -15.02
CA ALA A 20 -1.27 3.46 -14.65
C ALA A 20 -0.45 3.51 -13.34
N PRO A 21 -0.89 2.82 -12.27
CA PRO A 21 -0.17 2.84 -11.01
C PRO A 21 1.25 2.34 -11.28
N VAL A 22 2.22 2.91 -10.57
CA VAL A 22 3.61 2.42 -10.63
C VAL A 22 3.60 0.89 -10.53
N GLN A 23 3.90 0.22 -11.64
CA GLN A 23 4.07 -1.22 -11.69
C GLN A 23 5.45 -1.55 -11.14
N GLY A 24 5.48 -2.16 -9.95
CA GLY A 24 6.66 -2.73 -9.32
C GLY A 24 6.30 -3.34 -7.98
N HIS A 25 7.14 -4.25 -7.48
CA HIS A 25 6.95 -4.99 -6.22
C HIS A 25 7.20 -4.12 -4.97
N PHE A 26 6.81 -2.84 -4.98
CA PHE A 26 7.12 -1.87 -3.93
C PHE A 26 6.39 -2.16 -2.61
N TYR A 27 5.28 -2.88 -2.67
CA TYR A 27 4.46 -3.24 -1.52
C TYR A 27 3.64 -4.48 -1.85
N GLN A 28 3.18 -5.14 -0.79
CA GLN A 28 2.32 -6.31 -0.85
C GLN A 28 1.11 -6.09 0.05
N VAL A 29 -0.04 -6.58 -0.38
CA VAL A 29 -1.22 -6.69 0.47
C VAL A 29 -1.41 -8.17 0.77
N VAL A 30 -1.38 -8.52 2.05
CA VAL A 30 -1.54 -9.91 2.51
C VAL A 30 -2.74 -10.05 3.44
N GLY A 31 -3.36 -11.22 3.39
CA GLY A 31 -4.52 -11.57 4.19
C GLY A 31 -4.14 -12.12 5.55
N GLN A 32 -5.16 -12.51 6.32
CA GLN A 32 -4.97 -13.09 7.65
C GLN A 32 -4.17 -14.39 7.62
N ASP A 33 -4.24 -15.13 6.52
CA ASP A 33 -3.46 -16.35 6.29
C ASP A 33 -2.02 -16.09 5.82
N GLY A 34 -1.60 -14.82 5.77
CA GLY A 34 -0.27 -14.40 5.33
C GLY A 34 -0.05 -14.48 3.82
N LYS A 35 -1.07 -14.81 3.02
CA LYS A 35 -0.95 -14.91 1.57
C LYS A 35 -1.28 -13.60 0.88
N ASN A 36 -0.68 -13.42 -0.29
CA ASN A 36 -0.97 -12.28 -1.17
C ASN A 36 -2.45 -12.22 -1.53
N MET A 37 -3.05 -11.05 -1.39
CA MET A 37 -4.43 -10.78 -1.74
C MET A 37 -4.53 -10.08 -3.09
N ILE A 38 -5.72 -10.14 -3.69
CA ILE A 38 -6.10 -9.27 -4.79
C ILE A 38 -6.45 -7.90 -4.22
N PHE A 39 -5.92 -6.84 -4.83
CA PHE A 39 -6.19 -5.46 -4.47
C PHE A 39 -6.20 -4.58 -5.73
N ALA A 40 -6.93 -3.47 -5.65
CA ALA A 40 -6.91 -2.44 -6.67
C ALA A 40 -5.90 -1.35 -6.31
N THR A 41 -5.24 -0.81 -7.32
CA THR A 41 -4.34 0.34 -7.18
C THR A 41 -4.71 1.44 -8.14
N ALA A 42 -4.62 2.68 -7.67
CA ALA A 42 -4.80 3.85 -8.50
C ALA A 42 -3.82 4.94 -8.08
N GLN A 43 -3.21 5.61 -9.05
CA GLN A 43 -2.33 6.73 -8.76
C GLN A 43 -2.86 8.01 -9.42
N LYS A 44 -2.97 9.06 -8.60
CA LYS A 44 -3.36 10.40 -9.06
C LYS A 44 -2.46 11.43 -8.42
N LYS A 45 -1.70 12.14 -9.24
CA LYS A 45 -0.68 13.12 -8.80
C LYS A 45 0.29 12.45 -7.81
N ASP A 46 0.39 12.97 -6.60
CA ASP A 46 1.27 12.52 -5.52
C ASP A 46 0.62 11.48 -4.58
N VAL A 47 -0.58 10.99 -4.92
CA VAL A 47 -1.33 10.06 -4.10
C VAL A 47 -1.37 8.68 -4.76
N LEU A 48 -0.97 7.66 -4.02
CA LEU A 48 -1.16 6.26 -4.35
C LEU A 48 -2.27 5.67 -3.48
N ALA A 49 -3.37 5.26 -4.09
CA ALA A 49 -4.47 4.60 -3.41
C ALA A 49 -4.39 3.09 -3.64
N ILE A 50 -4.52 2.33 -2.56
CA ILE A 50 -4.52 0.87 -2.52
C ILE A 50 -5.80 0.46 -1.79
N ALA A 51 -6.61 -0.37 -2.43
CA ALA A 51 -7.90 -0.77 -1.87
C ALA A 51 -8.15 -2.28 -2.02
N THR A 52 -8.75 -2.89 -1.00
CA THR A 52 -9.23 -4.28 -1.02
C THR A 52 -10.59 -4.37 -0.33
N ASP A 53 -11.44 -5.31 -0.76
CA ASP A 53 -12.79 -5.51 -0.21
C ASP A 53 -12.82 -6.49 0.98
N SER A 54 -11.68 -6.64 1.66
CA SER A 54 -11.55 -7.47 2.85
C SER A 54 -11.76 -6.64 4.11
N ASP A 55 -12.25 -7.26 5.19
CA ASP A 55 -12.28 -6.66 6.52
C ASP A 55 -10.87 -6.63 7.13
N PHE A 56 -10.10 -7.71 6.95
CA PHE A 56 -8.69 -7.83 7.34
C PHE A 56 -7.77 -7.65 6.13
N ALA A 57 -6.75 -6.79 6.25
CA ALA A 57 -5.63 -6.77 5.32
C ALA A 57 -4.39 -6.12 5.95
N MET A 58 -3.22 -6.64 5.60
CA MET A 58 -1.93 -6.04 5.94
C MET A 58 -1.25 -5.52 4.68
N LEU A 59 -0.99 -4.21 4.64
CA LEU A 59 -0.11 -3.58 3.68
C LEU A 59 1.32 -3.59 4.23
N THR A 60 2.27 -4.18 3.49
CA THR A 60 3.66 -4.32 3.94
C THR A 60 4.64 -4.04 2.79
N GLY A 61 5.85 -3.62 3.13
CA GLY A 61 6.91 -3.32 2.17
C GLY A 61 8.23 -2.97 2.84
N LYS A 62 9.24 -2.70 2.03
CA LYS A 62 10.54 -2.24 2.53
C LYS A 62 10.66 -0.73 2.49
N MET A 63 11.51 -0.16 3.34
CA MET A 63 11.82 1.28 3.34
C MET A 63 12.51 1.72 2.04
N GLU A 64 13.33 0.86 1.43
CA GLU A 64 13.96 1.13 0.12
C GLU A 64 12.92 1.38 -0.99
N ASP A 65 11.81 0.63 -0.95
CA ASP A 65 10.72 0.76 -1.90
C ASP A 65 9.93 2.06 -1.69
N ILE A 66 9.82 2.52 -0.44
CA ILE A 66 9.21 3.81 -0.12
C ILE A 66 10.04 4.97 -0.69
N GLU A 67 11.37 4.88 -0.66
CA GLU A 67 12.24 5.87 -1.30
C GLU A 67 12.05 5.90 -2.82
N ALA A 68 11.90 4.73 -3.44
CA ALA A 68 11.63 4.62 -4.87
C ALA A 68 10.27 5.23 -5.25
N LEU A 69 9.21 4.94 -4.48
CA LEU A 69 7.89 5.57 -4.66
C LEU A 69 7.97 7.09 -4.52
N ARG A 70 8.75 7.60 -3.55
CA ARG A 70 8.98 9.04 -3.38
C ARG A 70 9.68 9.67 -4.59
N LYS A 71 10.70 9.01 -5.15
CA LYS A 71 11.40 9.45 -6.38
C LYS A 71 10.47 9.48 -7.60
N GLN A 72 9.45 8.62 -7.63
CA GLN A 72 8.41 8.62 -8.67
C GLN A 72 7.31 9.67 -8.44
N GLY A 73 7.43 10.48 -7.39
CA GLY A 73 6.51 11.58 -7.09
C GLY A 73 5.34 11.21 -6.16
N VAL A 74 5.29 9.97 -5.63
CA VAL A 74 4.33 9.61 -4.59
C VAL A 74 4.74 10.27 -3.28
N ARG A 75 3.82 10.97 -2.63
CA ARG A 75 4.04 11.62 -1.33
C ARG A 75 3.25 10.96 -0.22
N ARG A 76 2.11 10.36 -0.56
CA ARG A 76 1.23 9.73 0.41
C ARG A 76 0.61 8.46 -0.15
N ILE A 77 0.34 7.53 0.75
CA ILE A 77 -0.43 6.32 0.47
C ILE A 77 -1.77 6.42 1.20
N ILE A 78 -2.84 6.04 0.49
CA ILE A 78 -4.14 5.76 1.07
C ILE A 78 -4.34 4.26 0.98
N PHE A 79 -4.50 3.60 2.13
CA PHE A 79 -4.83 2.19 2.22
C PHE A 79 -6.26 2.04 2.73
N ALA A 80 -7.12 1.44 1.92
CA ALA A 80 -8.52 1.23 2.23
C ALA A 80 -8.85 -0.26 2.25
N THR A 81 -9.48 -0.68 3.34
CA THR A 81 -10.19 -1.95 3.46
C THR A 81 -11.69 -1.68 3.53
N LYS A 82 -12.49 -2.73 3.61
CA LYS A 82 -13.95 -2.61 3.72
C LYS A 82 -14.40 -1.76 4.91
N ARG A 83 -13.63 -1.76 6.01
CA ARG A 83 -13.99 -1.11 7.28
C ARG A 83 -13.08 0.03 7.71
N ALA A 84 -11.88 0.15 7.13
CA ALA A 84 -10.91 1.12 7.59
C ALA A 84 -10.19 1.79 6.42
N THR A 85 -9.99 3.10 6.53
CA THR A 85 -9.16 3.87 5.60
C THR A 85 -8.08 4.60 6.38
N SER A 86 -6.83 4.31 6.02
CA SER A 86 -5.65 4.91 6.64
C SER A 86 -4.86 5.67 5.59
N THR A 87 -4.38 6.85 5.96
CA THR A 87 -3.50 7.67 5.11
C THR A 87 -2.21 7.95 5.86
N PHE A 88 -1.07 7.86 5.17
CA PHE A 88 0.23 8.23 5.72
C PHE A 88 1.14 8.87 4.67
N LEU A 89 2.05 9.73 5.12
CA LEU A 89 3.06 10.33 4.27
C LEU A 89 4.29 9.43 4.17
N LEU A 90 4.88 9.35 2.98
CA LEU A 90 6.10 8.58 2.78
C LEU A 90 7.30 9.20 3.51
N SER A 91 7.33 10.52 3.67
CA SER A 91 8.39 11.20 4.42
C SER A 91 8.39 10.81 5.90
N GLU A 92 7.22 10.80 6.53
CA GLU A 92 7.09 10.44 7.94
C GLU A 92 7.45 8.97 8.18
N LEU A 93 7.09 8.08 7.25
CA LEU A 93 7.50 6.68 7.32
C LEU A 93 9.03 6.53 7.18
N LEU A 94 9.66 7.27 6.27
CA LEU A 94 11.12 7.23 6.08
C LEU A 94 11.89 7.82 7.28
N GLU A 95 11.33 8.78 8.00
CA GLU A 95 11.90 9.23 9.29
C GLU A 95 11.94 8.10 10.33
N LYS A 96 11.08 7.09 10.19
CA LYS A 96 11.06 5.89 11.03
C LYS A 96 11.95 4.76 10.51
N ARG A 97 12.71 4.96 9.42
CA ARG A 97 13.64 3.95 8.86
C ARG A 97 14.66 3.42 9.87
N ALA A 98 15.06 4.23 10.85
CA ALA A 98 15.95 3.79 11.92
C ALA A 98 15.35 2.68 12.83
N TYR A 99 14.04 2.44 12.74
CA TYR A 99 13.33 1.42 13.51
C TYR A 99 13.16 0.09 12.77
N GLY A 100 13.53 0.01 11.50
CA GLY A 100 13.54 -1.24 10.72
C GLY A 100 13.49 -1.01 9.22
N GLU A 101 13.95 -1.99 8.45
CA GLU A 101 13.92 -1.94 6.99
C GLU A 101 12.55 -2.36 6.41
N ILE A 102 11.74 -3.07 7.20
CA ILE A 102 10.39 -3.52 6.82
C ILE A 102 9.34 -2.81 7.68
N TRP A 103 8.26 -2.37 7.05
CA TRP A 103 7.11 -1.75 7.69
C TRP A 103 5.82 -2.51 7.37
N SER A 104 4.84 -2.44 8.27
CA SER A 104 3.52 -3.02 8.04
C SER A 104 2.40 -2.18 8.62
N LEU A 105 1.32 -2.02 7.86
CA LEU A 105 0.07 -1.39 8.27
C LEU A 105 -1.03 -2.44 8.20
N ILE A 106 -1.60 -2.79 9.34
CA ILE A 106 -2.63 -3.82 9.50
C ILE A 106 -3.96 -3.13 9.77
N HIS A 107 -4.98 -3.49 8.98
CA HIS A 107 -6.39 -3.31 9.34
C HIS A 107 -6.93 -4.70 9.70
N ASP A 108 -7.42 -4.90 10.92
CA ASP A 108 -7.96 -6.20 11.34
C ASP A 108 -9.50 -6.29 11.30
N GLY A 109 -10.15 -5.20 10.88
CA GLY A 109 -11.61 -5.05 10.84
C GLY A 109 -12.17 -4.17 11.96
N GLU A 110 -11.38 -3.93 13.02
CA GLU A 110 -11.77 -3.10 14.17
C GLU A 110 -10.68 -2.06 14.51
N ASN A 111 -9.43 -2.50 14.54
CA ASN A 111 -8.26 -1.73 14.87
C ASN A 111 -7.34 -1.54 13.66
N VAL A 112 -6.45 -0.56 13.82
CA VAL A 112 -5.38 -0.27 12.89
C VAL A 112 -4.07 -0.23 13.66
N ALA A 113 -3.08 -0.99 13.20
CA ALA A 113 -1.73 -1.02 13.76
C ALA A 113 -0.69 -0.73 12.67
N PHE A 114 0.22 0.20 12.91
CA PHE A 114 1.35 0.48 12.04
C PHE A 114 2.65 0.18 12.76
N THR A 115 3.46 -0.75 12.24
CA THR A 115 4.71 -1.15 12.88
C THR A 115 5.92 -1.09 11.94
N ALA A 116 7.08 -0.78 12.51
CA ALA A 116 8.38 -1.13 11.92
C ALA A 116 8.79 -2.51 12.45
N VAL A 117 8.82 -3.52 11.57
CA VAL A 117 8.72 -4.94 11.94
C VAL A 117 9.95 -5.43 12.72
N GLU A 118 11.16 -4.96 12.38
CA GLU A 118 12.40 -5.44 13.02
C GLU A 118 12.48 -5.08 14.50
N LYS A 119 12.25 -3.82 14.86
CA LYS A 119 12.24 -3.39 16.27
C LYS A 119 10.86 -3.50 16.91
N LYS A 120 9.86 -4.02 16.19
CA LYS A 120 8.44 -4.09 16.59
C LYS A 120 7.93 -2.74 17.15
N MET A 121 8.42 -1.65 16.57
CA MET A 121 8.11 -0.31 17.04
C MET A 121 6.76 0.10 16.48
N ASP A 122 5.83 0.51 17.35
CA ASP A 122 4.59 1.15 16.93
C ASP A 122 4.89 2.54 16.37
N ILE A 123 4.47 2.76 15.13
CA ILE A 123 4.63 4.01 14.38
C ILE A 123 3.26 4.55 13.94
N SER A 124 2.17 4.11 14.58
CA SER A 124 0.79 4.53 14.27
C SER A 124 0.56 6.04 14.40
N SER A 125 1.47 6.77 15.06
CA SER A 125 1.44 8.23 15.15
C SER A 125 1.53 8.95 13.79
N ILE A 126 2.01 8.29 12.74
CA ILE A 126 2.06 8.87 11.37
C ILE A 126 0.74 8.71 10.60
N LEU A 127 -0.21 7.96 11.15
CA LEU A 127 -1.50 7.74 10.49
C LEU A 127 -2.40 8.95 10.68
N THR A 128 -2.91 9.46 9.55
CA THR A 128 -4.11 10.29 9.54
C THR A 128 -5.31 9.38 9.24
N ARG A 129 -6.13 9.11 10.26
CA ARG A 129 -7.37 8.32 10.09
C ARG A 129 -8.46 9.19 9.46
N LEU A 130 -9.02 8.72 8.35
CA LEU A 130 -10.28 9.22 7.82
C LEU A 130 -11.39 8.33 8.38
N GLN A 131 -12.13 8.82 9.37
CA GLN A 131 -13.33 8.12 9.84
C GLN A 131 -14.39 8.18 8.73
N THR A 132 -14.63 7.06 8.06
CA THR A 132 -15.87 6.86 7.30
C THR A 132 -17.01 6.73 8.32
N LYS A 133 -17.86 7.75 8.37
CA LYS A 133 -19.12 7.75 9.14
C LYS A 133 -20.05 6.64 8.66
#